data_AF-A0A1A8IM45-F1
#
_entry.id   AF-A0A1A8IM45-F1
#
_cell.length_a   1.000
_cell.length_b   1.000
_cell.length_c   1.000
_cell.angle_alpha   90.00
_cell.angle_beta   90.00
_cell.angle_gamma   90.00
#
_symmetry.space_group_name_H-M   'P 1'
#
loop_
_entity.id
_entity.type
_entity.pdbx_description
1 polymer ?
#
loop_
_entity_poly.entity_id
_entity_poly.type
_entity_poly.pdbx_seq_one_letter_code
_entity_poly.pdbx_strand_id
1 'polypeptide(L)'
;SEGNGVCPIPGIPADMLHMRVKEGSKIHNLLQFVSNRMQGRGGEDSTRTPVRQVVFTGSGRGITKTITCVEILKREVEGLHQLSKLHYKTI
;
A
#
# COMPACT_ATOMS: atom_id res chain seq x y z
N SER A 1 19.11 13.14 6.06
CA SER A 1 18.17 12.78 7.14
C SER A 1 16.82 12.45 6.53
N GLU A 2 16.57 11.16 6.29
CA GLU A 2 15.34 10.68 5.65
C GLU A 2 14.15 10.89 6.60
N GLY A 3 13.21 11.75 6.21
CA GLY A 3 12.10 12.21 7.03
C GLY A 3 11.32 11.07 7.68
N ASN A 4 11.32 11.12 9.02
CA ASN A 4 10.65 10.24 9.94
C ASN A 4 9.13 10.18 9.65
N GLY A 5 8.66 9.04 9.13
CA GLY A 5 7.51 8.31 9.67
C GLY A 5 6.11 8.94 9.77
N VAL A 6 5.79 10.09 9.18
CA VAL A 6 4.41 10.61 9.25
C VAL A 6 3.54 9.95 8.18
N CYS A 7 2.53 9.20 8.61
CA CYS A 7 1.49 8.66 7.74
C CYS A 7 0.85 9.83 6.95
N PRO A 8 0.74 9.77 5.60
CA PRO A 8 0.29 10.91 4.81
C PRO A 8 -1.17 11.30 5.04
N ILE A 9 -1.90 10.50 5.81
CA ILE A 9 -3.31 10.69 6.11
C ILE A 9 -3.45 10.65 7.63
N PRO A 10 -3.68 11.82 8.28
CA PRO A 10 -4.01 11.88 9.70
C PRO A 10 -5.28 11.07 10.00
N GLY A 11 -5.33 10.39 11.15
CA GLY A 11 -6.52 9.65 11.61
C GLY A 11 -6.66 8.23 11.03
N ILE A 12 -5.60 7.66 10.47
CA ILE A 12 -5.62 6.28 10.00
C ILE A 12 -5.49 5.27 11.17
N PRO A 13 -6.24 4.14 11.14
CA PRO A 13 -6.14 3.06 12.10
C PRO A 13 -4.74 2.43 12.23
N ALA A 14 -4.41 1.91 13.42
CA ALA A 14 -3.12 1.28 13.71
C ALA A 14 -2.86 -0.03 12.94
N ASP A 15 -3.90 -0.65 12.39
CA ASP A 15 -3.85 -1.91 11.63
C ASP A 15 -3.69 -1.71 10.11
N MET A 16 -3.52 -0.46 9.65
CA MET A 16 -3.31 -0.14 8.23
C MET A 16 -1.95 -0.63 7.71
N LEU A 17 -1.96 -1.25 6.54
CA LEU A 17 -0.74 -1.58 5.81
C LEU A 17 -0.22 -0.38 5.00
N HIS A 18 1.02 0.07 5.23
CA HIS A 18 1.65 1.15 4.44
C HIS A 18 2.63 0.60 3.39
N MET A 19 2.27 0.74 2.11
CA MET A 19 3.05 0.32 0.95
C MET A 19 3.78 1.52 0.33
N ARG A 20 5.11 1.59 0.50
CA ARG A 20 5.95 2.64 -0.10
C ARG A 20 6.49 2.19 -1.45
N VAL A 21 6.07 2.89 -2.51
CA VAL A 21 6.49 2.61 -3.89
C VAL A 21 7.57 3.60 -4.29
N LYS A 22 8.77 3.07 -4.54
CA LYS A 22 9.95 3.80 -5.02
C LYS A 22 10.25 3.40 -6.46
N GLU A 23 11.18 4.10 -7.10
CA GLU A 23 11.64 3.74 -8.45
C GLU A 23 12.17 2.30 -8.52
N GLY A 24 12.91 1.83 -7.51
CA GLY A 24 13.41 0.44 -7.45
C GLY A 24 12.36 -0.60 -7.05
N SER A 25 11.11 -0.21 -6.76
CA SER A 25 10.09 -1.17 -6.35
C SER A 25 9.72 -2.13 -7.47
N LYS A 26 9.75 -3.43 -7.14
CA LYS A 26 9.25 -4.51 -7.99
C LYS A 26 7.75 -4.67 -7.76
N ILE A 27 6.95 -4.33 -8.78
CA ILE A 27 5.48 -4.33 -8.71
C ILE A 27 4.96 -5.70 -8.26
N HIS A 28 5.45 -6.78 -8.86
CA HIS A 28 5.07 -8.16 -8.52
C HIS A 28 5.20 -8.44 -7.02
N ASN A 29 6.35 -8.11 -6.42
CA ASN A 29 6.59 -8.38 -5.00
C ASN A 29 5.67 -7.57 -4.09
N LEU A 30 5.36 -6.32 -4.47
CA LEU A 30 4.42 -5.49 -3.72
C LEU A 30 3.02 -6.09 -3.76
N LEU A 31 2.54 -6.45 -4.95
CA LEU A 31 1.21 -7.03 -5.16
C LEU A 31 1.05 -8.35 -4.41
N GLN A 32 1.99 -9.29 -4.59
CA GLN A 32 1.94 -10.57 -3.90
C GLN A 32 1.85 -10.37 -2.38
N PHE A 33 2.61 -9.43 -1.81
CA PHE A 33 2.59 -9.15 -0.39
C PHE A 33 1.26 -8.52 0.08
N VAL A 34 0.76 -7.48 -0.61
CA VAL A 34 -0.48 -6.81 -0.19
C VAL A 34 -1.70 -7.73 -0.32
N SER A 35 -1.79 -8.48 -1.42
CA SER A 35 -2.93 -9.33 -1.72
C SER A 35 -3.03 -10.48 -0.73
N ASN A 36 -1.88 -11.10 -0.41
CA ASN A 36 -1.78 -12.09 0.65
C ASN A 36 -2.30 -11.55 1.99
N ARG A 37 -1.84 -10.35 2.38
CA ARG A 37 -2.21 -9.77 3.68
C ARG A 37 -3.68 -9.33 3.76
N MET A 38 -4.25 -8.80 2.67
CA MET A 38 -5.66 -8.39 2.59
C MET A 38 -6.61 -9.60 2.51
N GLN A 39 -6.15 -10.73 1.96
CA GLN A 39 -6.94 -11.96 1.82
C GLN A 39 -6.69 -12.97 2.97
N GLY A 40 -5.83 -12.63 3.95
CA GLY A 40 -5.46 -13.55 5.03
C GLY A 40 -4.67 -14.78 4.56
N ARG A 41 -4.01 -14.70 3.40
CA ARG A 41 -3.19 -15.77 2.82
C ARG A 41 -1.73 -15.54 3.19
N GLY A 42 -1.01 -16.58 3.59
CA GLY A 42 0.44 -16.53 3.80
C GLY A 42 0.88 -16.26 5.24
N GLY A 43 1.17 -17.37 5.95
CA GLY A 43 1.79 -17.43 7.27
C GLY A 43 1.42 -18.73 7.97
N GLU A 44 2.39 -19.35 8.66
CA GLU A 44 2.23 -20.59 9.46
C GLU A 44 1.25 -20.41 10.64
N ASP A 45 0.85 -19.16 10.90
CA ASP A 45 -0.05 -18.76 11.98
C ASP A 45 -1.39 -18.31 11.38
N SER A 46 -2.33 -19.26 11.27
CA SER A 46 -3.69 -19.11 10.73
C SER A 46 -4.59 -18.18 11.56
N THR A 47 -4.04 -17.57 12.61
CA THR A 47 -4.73 -16.70 13.58
C THR A 47 -4.75 -15.22 13.16
N ARG A 48 -3.99 -14.85 12.12
CA ARG A 48 -3.81 -13.44 11.75
C ARG A 48 -4.99 -12.91 10.94
N THR A 49 -5.75 -11.98 11.52
CA THR A 49 -6.87 -11.30 10.84
C THR A 49 -6.39 -10.58 9.58
N PRO A 50 -7.09 -10.74 8.43
CA PRO A 50 -6.77 -10.00 7.21
C PRO A 50 -6.80 -8.48 7.45
N VAL A 51 -5.85 -7.75 6.87
CA VAL A 51 -5.89 -6.28 6.95
C VAL A 51 -7.02 -5.74 6.08
N ARG A 52 -7.74 -4.74 6.58
CA ARG A 52 -8.89 -4.15 5.87
C ARG A 52 -8.55 -2.86 5.13
N GLN A 53 -7.37 -2.30 5.38
CA GLN A 53 -6.95 -1.02 4.83
C GLN A 53 -5.48 -1.06 4.43
N VAL A 54 -5.19 -0.44 3.29
CA VAL A 54 -3.84 -0.26 2.76
C VAL A 54 -3.69 1.15 2.21
N VAL A 55 -2.53 1.76 2.44
CA VAL A 55 -2.13 3.02 1.82
C VAL A 55 -0.92 2.79 0.93
N PHE A 56 -1.04 3.19 -0.32
CA PHE A 56 0.09 3.26 -1.25
C PHE A 56 0.60 4.70 -1.33
N THR A 57 1.91 4.87 -1.19
CA THR A 57 2.56 6.18 -1.37
C THR A 57 3.68 6.07 -2.38
N GLY A 58 3.72 6.99 -3.34
CA GLY A 58 4.86 7.19 -4.21
C GLY A 58 5.01 8.65 -4.60
N SER A 59 6.20 9.01 -5.03
CA SER A 59 6.57 10.37 -5.43
C SER A 59 7.51 10.33 -6.64
N GLY A 60 7.55 11.41 -7.42
CA GLY A 60 8.39 11.51 -8.61
C GLY A 60 8.18 10.33 -9.57
N ARG A 61 9.26 9.67 -9.99
CA ARG A 61 9.22 8.50 -10.90
C ARG A 61 8.48 7.27 -10.32
N GLY A 62 8.14 7.26 -9.03
CA GLY A 62 7.35 6.21 -8.40
C GLY A 62 5.83 6.35 -8.56
N ILE A 63 5.33 7.50 -9.04
CA ILE A 63 3.88 7.79 -9.08
C ILE A 63 3.13 6.79 -9.98
N THR A 64 3.57 6.60 -11.23
CA THR A 64 2.92 5.67 -12.16
C THR A 64 2.87 4.25 -11.59
N LYS A 65 3.96 3.76 -10.99
CA LYS A 65 3.99 2.43 -10.35
C LYS A 65 3.02 2.32 -9.18
N THR A 66 2.85 3.40 -8.43
CA THR A 66 1.90 3.46 -7.30
C THR A 66 0.48 3.26 -7.81
N ILE A 67 0.11 3.99 -8.86
CA ILE A 67 -1.20 3.86 -9.52
C ILE A 67 -1.36 2.44 -10.07
N THR A 68 -0.37 1.91 -10.79
CA THR A 68 -0.40 0.53 -11.31
C THR A 68 -0.60 -0.51 -10.22
N CYS A 69 0.07 -0.40 -9.07
CA CYS A 69 -0.11 -1.32 -7.95
C CYS A 69 -1.55 -1.29 -7.42
N VAL A 70 -2.13 -0.10 -7.26
CA VAL A 70 -3.51 0.06 -6.79
C VAL A 70 -4.52 -0.51 -7.80
N GLU A 71 -4.35 -0.22 -9.08
CA GLU A 71 -5.27 -0.71 -10.13
C GLU A 71 -5.22 -2.23 -10.29
N ILE A 72 -4.05 -2.86 -10.13
CA ILE A 72 -3.96 -4.33 -10.15
C ILE A 72 -4.56 -4.92 -8.88
N LEU A 73 -4.26 -4.35 -7.69
CA LEU A 73 -4.81 -4.85 -6.43
C LEU A 73 -6.34 -4.86 -6.43
N LYS A 74 -7.00 -3.84 -6.98
CA LYS A 74 -8.47 -3.78 -7.08
C LYS A 74 -9.08 -4.89 -7.94
N ARG A 75 -8.29 -5.52 -8.83
CA ARG A 75 -8.72 -6.70 -9.60
C ARG A 75 -8.59 -8.00 -8.79
N GLU A 76 -7.69 -8.03 -7.81
CA GLU A 76 -7.41 -9.19 -6.98
C GLU A 76 -8.22 -9.22 -5.68
N VAL A 77 -8.67 -8.06 -5.20
CA VAL A 77 -9.44 -7.89 -3.97
C VAL A 77 -10.70 -7.08 -4.27
N GLU A 78 -11.86 -7.70 -4.09
CA GLU A 78 -13.16 -7.08 -4.35
C GLU A 78 -13.61 -6.15 -3.22
N GLY A 79 -14.51 -5.20 -3.54
CA GLY A 79 -15.16 -4.35 -2.53
C GLY A 79 -14.29 -3.22 -1.94
N LEU A 80 -13.14 -2.91 -2.56
CA LEU A 80 -12.26 -1.84 -2.08
C LEU A 80 -12.82 -0.44 -2.39
N HIS A 81 -12.95 0.38 -1.35
CA HIS A 81 -13.14 1.82 -1.48
C HIS A 81 -11.78 2.49 -1.69
N GLN A 82 -11.69 3.40 -2.66
CA GLN A 82 -10.44 4.11 -2.99
C GLN A 82 -10.52 5.59 -2.65
N LEU A 83 -9.48 6.10 -1.99
CA LEU A 83 -9.25 7.53 -1.77
C LEU A 83 -7.88 7.91 -2.31
N SER A 84 -7.84 8.85 -3.26
CA SER A 84 -6.61 9.37 -3.84
C SER A 84 -6.33 10.78 -3.31
N LYS A 85 -5.19 10.98 -2.64
CA LYS A 85 -4.75 12.30 -2.17
C LYS A 85 -3.43 12.67 -2.82
N LEU A 86 -3.33 13.92 -3.24
CA LEU A 86 -2.11 14.51 -3.78
C LEU A 86 -1.55 15.49 -2.75
N HIS A 87 -0.22 15.48 -2.58
CA HIS A 87 0.48 16.46 -1.78
C HIS A 87 1.82 16.77 -2.44
N TYR A 88 2.29 18.01 -2.29
CA TYR A 88 3.64 18.37 -2.68
C TYR A 88 4.64 17.80 -1.67
N LYS A 89 5.80 17.41 -2.16
CA LYS A 89 6.94 16.99 -1.34
C LYS A 89 8.21 17.47 -2.02
N THR A 90 9.02 18.24 -1.30
CA THR A 90 10.38 18.56 -1.73
C THR A 90 11.22 17.28 -1.65
N ILE A 91 11.85 16.90 -2.77
CA ILE A 91 12.68 15.69 -2.89
C ILE A 91 14.14 16.08 -2.69
#